data_AF-A0A957E3B8-F1
#
_entry.id   AF-A0A957E3B8-F1
#
_cell.length_a   1.000
_cell.length_b   1.000
_cell.length_c   1.000
_cell.angle_alpha   90.00
_cell.angle_beta   90.00
_cell.angle_gamma   90.00
#
_symmetry.space_group_name_H-M   'P 1'
#
loop_
_entity.id
_entity.type
_entity.pdbx_description
1 polymer ?
#
loop_
_entity_poly.entity_id
_entity_poly.type
_entity_poly.pdbx_seq_one_letter_code
_entity_poly.pdbx_strand_id
1 'polypeptide(L)'
;MNCLLLYDIPDDKVRTKVADACLDYGLDRLQYSAFHGDISRNYQAELFLKVTALLGSLPGNIQLIPICKKDWQQRQAFITAQMLGL
;
A
#
# COMPACT_ATOMS: atom_id res chain seq x y z
N MET A 1 -8.50 6.03 -10.01
CA MET A 1 -7.23 6.77 -10.15
C MET A 1 -6.13 5.93 -9.54
N ASN A 2 -4.98 5.84 -10.20
CA ASN A 2 -3.88 5.03 -9.66
C ASN A 2 -3.32 5.67 -8.38
N CYS A 3 -3.01 4.85 -7.39
CA CYS A 3 -2.26 5.24 -6.20
C CYS A 3 -1.24 4.17 -5.81
N LEU A 4 -0.22 4.61 -5.10
CA LEU A 4 0.69 3.77 -4.35
C LEU A 4 0.43 3.97 -2.87
N LEU A 5 0.42 2.88 -2.12
CA LEU A 5 0.45 2.91 -0.66
C LEU A 5 1.73 2.23 -0.20
N LEU A 6 2.62 3.01 0.42
CA LEU A 6 3.86 2.52 0.99
C LEU A 6 3.75 2.60 2.50
N TYR A 7 4.32 1.62 3.19
CA TYR A 7 4.44 1.69 4.63
C TYR A 7 5.79 1.21 5.15
N ASP A 8 6.14 1.65 6.35
CA ASP A 8 7.21 1.09 7.18
C ASP A 8 6.65 0.97 8.59
N ILE A 9 6.33 -0.26 9.01
CA ILE A 9 5.61 -0.56 10.26
C ILE A 9 6.34 -1.71 10.96
N PRO A 10 7.00 -1.45 12.11
CA PRO A 10 7.73 -2.48 12.84
C PRO A 10 6.80 -3.49 13.54
N ASP A 11 5.62 -3.07 14.00
CA ASP A 11 4.67 -3.98 14.65
C ASP A 11 4.00 -4.91 13.63
N ASP A 12 4.25 -6.21 13.77
CA ASP A 12 3.76 -7.24 12.85
C ASP A 12 2.23 -7.30 12.77
N LYS A 13 1.53 -7.12 13.90
CA LYS A 13 0.07 -7.21 13.94
C LYS A 13 -0.58 -6.03 13.23
N VAL A 14 -0.07 -4.82 13.45
CA VAL A 14 -0.51 -3.63 12.72
C VAL A 14 -0.17 -3.76 11.25
N ARG A 15 1.04 -4.20 10.91
CA ARG A 15 1.47 -4.39 9.52
C ARG A 15 0.56 -5.35 8.77
N THR A 16 0.19 -6.48 9.36
CA THR A 16 -0.79 -7.42 8.77
C THR A 16 -2.14 -6.75 8.56
N LYS A 17 -2.69 -6.05 9.56
CA LYS A 17 -3.98 -5.36 9.42
C LYS A 17 -3.99 -4.28 8.35
N VAL A 18 -2.90 -3.51 8.23
CA VAL A 18 -2.74 -2.49 7.18
C VAL A 18 -2.68 -3.14 5.80
N ALA A 19 -1.95 -4.25 5.67
CA ALA A 19 -1.92 -5.03 4.45
C ALA A 19 -3.30 -5.58 4.06
N ASP A 20 -4.04 -6.17 5.01
CA ASP A 20 -5.39 -6.69 4.77
C ASP A 20 -6.33 -5.57 4.33
N ALA A 21 -6.26 -4.40 4.98
CA ALA A 21 -7.04 -3.24 4.58
C ALA A 21 -6.73 -2.76 3.16
N CYS A 22 -5.47 -2.85 2.70
CA CYS A 22 -5.11 -2.52 1.32
C CYS A 22 -5.75 -3.52 0.33
N LEU A 23 -5.69 -4.82 0.64
CA LEU A 23 -6.30 -5.88 -0.18
C LEU A 23 -7.83 -5.74 -0.24
N ASP A 24 -8.49 -5.47 0.89
CA ASP A 24 -9.94 -5.26 0.96
C ASP A 24 -10.43 -4.10 0.08
N TYR A 25 -9.59 -3.07 -0.08
CA TYR A 25 -9.88 -1.91 -0.93
C TYR A 25 -9.55 -2.16 -2.41
N GLY A 26 -9.06 -3.35 -2.76
CA GLY A 26 -8.73 -3.72 -4.13
C GLY A 26 -7.38 -3.21 -4.61
N LEU A 27 -6.43 -2.94 -3.69
CA LEU A 27 -5.03 -2.74 -4.08
C LEU A 27 -4.32 -4.09 -4.17
N ASP A 28 -3.47 -4.23 -5.18
CA ASP A 28 -2.58 -5.36 -5.36
C ASP A 28 -1.26 -5.12 -4.61
N ARG A 29 -0.74 -6.18 -4.00
CA ARG A 29 0.56 -6.13 -3.32
C ARG A 29 1.69 -6.05 -4.36
N LEU A 30 2.48 -4.98 -4.29
CA LEU A 30 3.64 -4.74 -5.17
C LEU A 30 4.96 -5.22 -4.53
N GLN A 31 5.14 -4.97 -3.24
CA GLN A 31 6.29 -5.42 -2.44
C GLN A 31 5.82 -5.78 -1.02
N TYR A 32 6.74 -6.24 -0.16
CA TYR A 32 6.44 -6.55 1.25
C TYR A 32 5.74 -5.40 1.98
N SER A 33 6.12 -4.16 1.66
CA SER A 33 5.56 -2.95 2.28
C SER A 33 5.04 -1.92 1.27
N ALA A 34 4.60 -2.38 0.09
CA ALA A 34 4.04 -1.49 -0.92
C ALA A 34 2.87 -2.14 -1.68
N PHE A 35 1.87 -1.32 -1.98
CA PHE A 35 0.65 -1.69 -2.68
C PHE A 35 0.35 -0.69 -3.80
N HIS A 36 -0.32 -1.15 -4.86
CA HIS A 36 -0.79 -0.33 -5.98
C HIS A 36 -2.26 -0.66 -6.29
N GLY A 37 -3.05 0.32 -6.68
CA GLY A 37 -4.40 0.06 -7.18
C GLY A 37 -4.99 1.23 -7.95
N ASP A 38 -6.05 0.97 -8.72
CA ASP A 38 -6.80 1.98 -9.46
C ASP A 38 -8.18 2.22 -8.82
N ILE A 39 -8.17 2.96 -7.71
CA ILE A 39 -9.37 3.23 -6.90
C ILE A 39 -9.76 4.71 -6.94
N SER A 40 -11.03 5.03 -6.65
CA SER A 40 -11.51 6.42 -6.66
C SER A 40 -10.83 7.25 -5.55
N ARG A 41 -10.79 8.58 -5.69
CA ARG A 41 -10.22 9.46 -4.64
C ARG A 41 -10.91 9.29 -3.28
N ASN A 42 -12.21 9.00 -3.30
CA ASN A 42 -12.97 8.77 -2.07
C ASN A 42 -12.49 7.48 -1.38
N TYR A 43 -12.36 6.38 -2.13
CA TYR A 43 -11.80 5.14 -1.59
C TYR A 43 -10.35 5.31 -1.12
N GLN A 44 -9.54 6.16 -1.79
CA GLN A 44 -8.18 6.47 -1.32
C GLN A 44 -8.20 7.19 0.04
N ALA A 45 -9.08 8.18 0.20
CA ALA A 45 -9.20 8.91 1.45
C ALA A 45 -9.73 8.02 2.59
N GLU A 46 -10.75 7.20 2.31
CA GLU A 46 -11.29 6.22 3.27
C GLU A 46 -10.25 5.18 3.67
N LEU A 47 -9.51 4.63 2.71
CA LEU A 47 -8.39 3.72 2.98
C LEU A 47 -7.35 4.39 3.87
N PHE A 48 -6.95 5.62 3.55
CA PHE A 48 -5.92 6.34 4.31
C PHE A 48 -6.35 6.61 5.75
N LEU A 49 -7.62 7.00 5.97
CA LEU A 49 -8.19 7.12 7.31
C LEU A 49 -8.20 5.78 8.04
N LYS A 50 -8.57 4.69 7.38
CA LYS A 50 -8.59 3.34 7.99
C LYS A 50 -7.19 2.90 8.42
N VAL A 51 -6.19 2.98 7.53
CA VAL A 51 -4.83 2.49 7.83
C VAL A 51 -4.12 3.35 8.88
N THR A 52 -4.37 4.67 8.90
CA THR A 52 -3.82 5.55 9.95
C THR A 52 -4.49 5.30 11.30
N ALA A 53 -5.79 5.00 11.33
CA ALA A 53 -6.48 4.57 12.56
C ALA A 53 -5.97 3.20 13.06
N LEU A 54 -5.64 2.26 12.17
CA LEU A 54 -5.03 0.98 12.53
C LEU A 54 -3.62 1.14 13.12
N LEU A 55 -2.83 2.10 12.61
CA LEU A 55 -1.52 2.45 13.17
C LEU A 55 -1.65 3.10 14.55
N GLY A 56 -2.62 4.02 14.71
CA GLY A 56 -2.85 4.72 15.97
C GLY A 56 -1.63 5.52 16.42
N SER A 57 -1.19 5.29 17.66
CA SER A 57 0.01 5.93 18.24
C SER A 57 1.29 5.10 18.12
N LEU A 58 1.24 3.95 17.45
CA LEU A 58 2.40 3.08 17.28
C LEU A 58 3.36 3.69 16.24
N PRO A 59 4.67 3.40 16.36
CA PRO A 59 5.66 3.87 15.40
C PRO A 59 5.34 3.30 14.01
N GLY A 60 5.38 4.15 12.99
CA GLY A 60 5.26 3.74 11.61
C GLY A 60 5.18 4.93 10.65
N ASN A 61 5.38 4.66 9.37
CA ASN A 61 5.25 5.61 8.28
C ASN A 61 4.28 5.02 7.26
N ILE A 62 3.26 5.78 6.85
CA ILE A 62 2.32 5.38 5.79
C ILE A 62 2.21 6.55 4.82
N GLN A 63 2.44 6.28 3.54
CA GLN A 63 2.32 7.26 2.46
C GLN A 63 1.35 6.75 1.42
N LEU A 64 0.38 7.58 1.05
CA LEU A 64 -0.47 7.36 -0.11
C LEU A 64 -0.11 8.39 -1.18
N ILE A 65 0.36 7.92 -2.32
CA ILE A 65 0.85 8.76 -3.42
C ILE A 65 -0.06 8.53 -4.63
N PRO A 66 -0.91 9.50 -4.99
CA PRO A 66 -1.61 9.47 -6.27
C PRO A 66 -0.59 9.48 -7.40
N ILE A 67 -0.73 8.57 -8.35
CA ILE A 67 0.17 8.47 -9.50
C ILE A 67 -0.65 8.46 -10.78
N CYS A 68 -0.16 9.12 -11.84
CA CYS A 68 -0.85 9.06 -13.11
C CYS A 68 -0.59 7.72 -13.82
N LYS A 69 -1.49 7.32 -14.72
CA LYS A 69 -1.36 6.07 -15.48
C LYS A 69 -0.05 6.02 -16.27
N LYS A 70 0.36 7.15 -16.85
CA LYS A 70 1.58 7.25 -17.66
C LYS A 70 2.83 6.94 -16.83
N ASP A 71 2.98 7.57 -15.66
CA ASP A 71 4.16 7.36 -14.81
C ASP A 71 4.18 5.93 -14.25
N TRP A 72 3.02 5.37 -13.89
CA TRP A 72 2.93 3.98 -13.46
C TRP A 72 3.35 2.97 -14.55
N GLN A 73 2.99 3.25 -15.81
CA GLN A 73 3.39 2.43 -16.96
C GLN A 73 4.89 2.54 -17.27
N GLN A 74 5.53 3.64 -16.89
CA GLN A 74 6.97 3.85 -17.06
C GLN A 74 7.81 3.33 -15.89
N ARG A 75 7.19 2.74 -14.87
CA ARG A 75 7.92 2.21 -13.71
C ARG A 75 8.91 1.14 -14.16
N GLN A 76 10.09 1.16 -13.55
CA GLN A 76 11.10 0.12 -13.71
C GLN A 76 11.12 -0.74 -12.44
N ALA A 77 11.19 -2.05 -12.62
CA ALA A 77 11.31 -3.01 -11.53
C ALA A 77 12.39 -4.03 -11.87
N PHE A 78 13.23 -4.34 -10.89
CA PHE A 78 14.19 -5.43 -10.95
C PHE A 78 13.78 -6.48 -9.93
N ILE A 79 13.49 -7.70 -10.39
CA ILE A 79 12.96 -8.78 -9.57
C ILE A 79 13.88 -9.99 -9.72
N THR A 80 14.43 -10.48 -8.61
CA THR A 80 15.15 -11.76 -8.55
C THR A 80 14.21 -12.85 -8.06
N ALA A 81 14.51 -14.12 -8.37
CA ALA A 81 13.62 -15.27 -8.18
C ALA A 81 13.24 -15.62 -6.72
N GLN A 82 13.53 -14.75 -5.75
CA GLN A 82 13.29 -14.97 -4.32
C GLN A 82 12.21 -14.02 -3.77
N MET A 83 11.07 -13.95 -4.46
CA MET A 83 9.89 -13.19 -4.02
C MET A 83 8.58 -13.98 -4.20
N LEU A 84 8.65 -15.30 -4.46
CA LEU A 84 7.49 -16.20 -4.56
C LEU A 84 7.38 -17.14 -3.35
N GLY A 85 7.80 -16.65 -2.19
CA GLY A 85 7.67 -17.35 -0.90
C GLY A 85 7.02 -16.43 0.12
N LEU A 86 5.75 -16.08 -0.12
CA LEU A 86 4.78 -15.87 0.96
C LEU A 86 4.00 -17.17 1.10
#